data_AF-A0A3A9YXX5-F1
#
_entry.id   AF-A0A3A9YXX5-F1
#
_cell.length_a   1.000
_cell.length_b   1.000
_cell.length_c   1.000
_cell.angle_alpha   90.00
_cell.angle_beta   90.00
_cell.angle_gamma   90.00
#
_symmetry.space_group_name_H-M   'P 1'
#
loop_
_entity.id
_entity.type
_entity.pdbx_description
1 polymer ?
#
loop_
_entity_poly.entity_id
_entity_poly.type
_entity_poly.pdbx_seq_one_letter_code
_entity_poly.pdbx_strand_id
1 'polypeptide(L)' 'MSAEPNHGGARAAGGDPQLVRVEKGQASVEELAAVTALLVARAARRPEEPGQSARSTAVWRRLERSGGYRPPHSWQG' A
#
# COMPACT_ATOMS: atom_id res chain seq x y z
N MET A 1 -30.87 -29.13 18.07
CA MET A 1 -30.92 -27.70 17.71
C MET A 1 -29.88 -27.00 18.56
N SER A 2 -28.61 -27.22 18.22
CA SER A 2 -27.46 -26.72 18.99
C SER A 2 -26.93 -25.49 18.28
N ALA A 3 -26.94 -24.36 18.96
CA ALA A 3 -26.37 -23.13 18.47
C ALA A 3 -24.84 -23.28 18.41
N GLU A 4 -24.28 -23.29 17.20
CA GLU A 4 -22.84 -23.10 16.99
C GLU A 4 -22.43 -21.74 17.57
N PRO A 5 -21.40 -21.67 18.43
CA PRO A 5 -20.91 -20.39 18.92
C PRO A 5 -20.17 -19.67 17.79
N ASN A 6 -20.80 -18.62 17.29
CA ASN A 6 -20.21 -17.66 16.35
C ASN A 6 -18.86 -17.17 16.89
N HIS A 7 -17.76 -17.59 16.27
CA HIS A 7 -16.43 -17.03 16.48
C HIS A 7 -16.34 -15.66 15.80
N GLY A 8 -17.19 -14.74 16.23
CA GLY A 8 -17.03 -13.30 16.05
C GLY A 8 -15.91 -12.81 16.95
N GLY A 9 -14.71 -13.38 16.80
CA GLY A 9 -13.50 -12.85 17.40
C GLY A 9 -13.07 -11.67 16.55
N ALA A 10 -13.12 -10.48 17.14
CA ALA A 10 -12.47 -9.28 16.60
C ALA A 10 -11.15 -9.66 15.93
N ARG A 11 -10.87 -9.14 14.72
CA ARG A 11 -9.52 -9.19 14.15
C ARG A 11 -8.61 -8.53 15.18
N ALA A 12 -8.01 -9.33 16.05
CA ALA A 12 -6.87 -8.92 16.80
C ALA A 12 -5.92 -8.36 15.75
N ALA A 13 -5.61 -7.08 15.87
CA ALA A 13 -4.51 -6.46 15.17
C ALA A 13 -3.24 -7.12 15.71
N GLY A 14 -3.01 -8.37 15.32
CA GLY A 14 -1.71 -9.03 15.41
C GLY A 14 -0.85 -8.35 14.38
N GLY A 15 -0.31 -7.18 14.74
CA GLY A 15 0.65 -6.48 13.92
C GLY A 15 1.85 -7.39 13.76
N ASP A 16 2.10 -7.84 12.53
CA ASP A 16 3.40 -8.39 12.20
C ASP A 16 4.46 -7.39 12.71
N PRO A 17 5.48 -7.83 13.45
CA PRO A 17 6.53 -6.95 13.98
C PRO A 17 7.29 -6.23 12.86
N GLN A 18 7.08 -6.65 11.61
CA GLN A 18 7.67 -6.07 10.42
C GLN A 18 6.60 -5.38 9.56
N LEU A 19 6.42 -4.07 9.78
CA LEU A 19 5.48 -3.23 9.02
C LEU A 19 5.79 -3.19 7.50
N VAL A 20 7.06 -3.38 7.11
CA VAL A 20 7.55 -3.28 5.73
C VAL A 20 8.52 -4.41 5.43
N ARG A 21 8.29 -5.16 4.33
CA ARG A 21 9.15 -6.25 3.86
C ARG A 21 10.04 -5.80 2.70
N VAL A 22 11.30 -6.20 2.72
CA VAL A 22 12.26 -5.97 1.62
C VAL A 22 12.30 -7.21 0.73
N GLU A 23 11.88 -7.06 -0.53
CA GLU A 23 11.85 -8.18 -1.49
C GLU A 23 13.22 -8.44 -2.15
N LYS A 24 14.02 -7.39 -2.32
CA LYS A 24 15.30 -7.44 -3.04
C LYS A 24 16.29 -6.44 -2.42
N GLY A 25 17.57 -6.82 -2.39
CA GLY A 25 18.63 -6.00 -1.81
C GLY A 25 18.58 -6.00 -0.28
N GLN A 26 19.23 -5.01 0.32
CA GLN A 26 19.20 -4.75 1.77
C GLN A 26 18.84 -3.28 1.96
N ALA A 27 18.03 -2.99 2.96
CA ALA A 27 17.72 -1.62 3.37
C ALA A 27 18.37 -1.35 4.72
N SER A 28 18.95 -0.18 4.90
CA SER A 28 19.46 0.25 6.19
C SER A 28 18.31 0.51 7.17
N VAL A 29 18.63 0.59 8.45
CA VAL A 29 17.65 0.91 9.50
C VAL A 29 17.03 2.30 9.25
N GLU A 30 17.84 3.25 8.80
CA GLU A 30 17.43 4.61 8.47
C GLU A 30 16.45 4.64 7.28
N GLU A 31 16.71 3.84 6.25
CA GLU A 31 15.81 3.73 5.09
C GLU A 31 14.46 3.13 5.48
N LEU A 32 14.45 2.05 6.29
CA LEU A 32 13.23 1.45 6.81
C LEU A 32 12.45 2.41 7.73
N ALA A 33 13.16 3.17 8.55
CA ALA A 33 12.57 4.19 9.42
C ALA A 33 11.94 5.32 8.60
N ALA A 34 12.61 5.79 7.54
CA ALA A 34 12.08 6.84 6.66
C ALA A 34 10.79 6.40 5.96
N VAL A 35 10.76 5.19 5.40
CA VAL A 35 9.55 4.65 4.76
C VAL A 35 8.42 4.49 5.77
N THR A 36 8.72 3.94 6.96
CA THR A 36 7.73 3.80 8.04
C THR A 36 7.17 5.15 8.48
N ALA A 37 8.04 6.14 8.71
CA ALA A 37 7.63 7.48 9.08
C ALA A 37 6.73 8.12 8.01
N LEU A 38 7.04 7.91 6.73
CA LEU A 38 6.21 8.40 5.62
C LEU A 38 4.82 7.75 5.62
N LEU A 39 4.74 6.43 5.86
CA LEU A 39 3.47 5.71 5.93
C LEU A 39 2.63 6.18 7.12
N VAL A 40 3.23 6.34 8.30
CA VAL A 40 2.55 6.87 9.49
C VAL A 40 2.08 8.30 9.25
N ALA A 41 2.92 9.16 8.67
CA ALA A 41 2.55 10.54 8.35
C ALA A 41 1.39 10.61 7.36
N ARG A 42 1.35 9.72 6.36
CA ARG A 42 0.23 9.62 5.42
C ARG A 42 -1.05 9.12 6.08
N ALA A 43 -0.95 8.11 6.95
CA ALA A 43 -2.10 7.60 7.69
C ALA A 43 -2.67 8.63 8.66
N ALA A 44 -1.81 9.49 9.23
CA ALA A 44 -2.23 10.57 10.14
C ALA A 44 -2.88 11.75 9.41
N ARG A 45 -2.70 11.88 8.08
CA ARG A 45 -3.37 12.93 7.31
C ARG A 45 -4.86 12.61 7.18
N ARG A 46 -5.70 13.53 7.67
CA ARG A 46 -7.14 13.49 7.41
C ARG A 46 -7.35 13.62 5.91
N PRO A 47 -8.16 12.75 5.27
CA PRO A 47 -8.53 12.96 3.88
C PRO A 47 -9.17 14.34 3.77
N GLU A 48 -8.61 15.19 2.91
CA GLU A 48 -9.31 16.38 2.46
C GLU A 48 -10.62 15.92 1.83
N GLU A 49 -11.73 16.61 2.12
CA GLU A 49 -12.99 16.39 1.40
C GLU A 49 -12.66 16.37 -0.10
N PRO A 50 -12.97 15.27 -0.82
CA PRO A 50 -12.56 15.14 -2.20
C PRO A 50 -13.33 16.18 -3.02
N GLY A 51 -12.77 17.38 -3.15
CA GLY A 51 -13.22 18.37 -4.12
C GLY A 51 -12.91 17.83 -5.50
N GLN A 52 -13.77 16.95 -6.02
CA GLN A 52 -13.75 16.32 -7.35
C GLN A 52 -12.33 16.17 -7.92
N SER A 53 -11.38 15.73 -7.11
CA SER A 53 -10.04 15.42 -7.59
C SER A 53 -10.27 14.15 -8.38
N ALA A 54 -10.36 14.28 -9.71
CA ALA A 54 -10.55 13.17 -10.63
C ALA A 54 -9.62 12.08 -10.14
N ARG A 55 -10.20 11.01 -9.58
CA ARG A 55 -9.48 9.98 -8.87
C ARG A 55 -8.38 9.58 -9.84
N SER A 56 -7.12 9.91 -9.53
CA SER A 56 -5.99 9.51 -10.35
C SER A 56 -5.87 8.02 -10.10
N THR A 57 -6.78 7.27 -10.72
CA THR A 57 -6.73 5.84 -10.81
C THR A 57 -5.43 5.61 -11.53
N ALA A 58 -4.40 5.24 -10.79
CA ALA A 58 -3.20 4.70 -11.39
C ALA A 58 -3.70 3.66 -12.39
N VAL A 59 -3.51 3.94 -13.68
CA VAL A 59 -3.95 3.05 -14.75
C VAL A 59 -2.95 1.91 -14.74
N TRP A 60 -3.13 1.00 -13.78
CA TRP A 60 -2.51 -0.31 -13.76
C TRP A 60 -3.09 -1.05 -14.94
N ARG A 61 -2.59 -0.70 -16.13
CA ARG A 61 -2.95 -1.39 -17.37
C ARG A 61 -2.38 -2.79 -17.27
N ARG A 62 -3.16 -3.77 -17.71
CA ARG A 62 -2.65 -5.12 -17.98
C ARG A 62 -1.45 -4.96 -18.91
N LEU A 63 -0.27 -5.33 -18.43
CA LEU A 63 0.98 -5.16 -19.17
C LEU A 63 0.98 -6.05 -20.43
N GLU A 64 0.29 -7.19 -20.36
CA GLU A 64 0.01 -8.10 -21.47
C GLU A 64 -0.86 -7.50 -22.59
N ARG A 65 -1.55 -6.37 -22.33
CA ARG A 65 -2.30 -5.60 -23.34
C ARG A 65 -1.58 -4.32 -23.78
N SER A 66 -0.47 -3.96 -23.15
CA SER A 66 0.36 -2.86 -23.63
C SER A 66 1.38 -3.39 -24.63
N GLY A 67 1.21 -3.00 -25.89
CA GLY A 67 2.15 -3.36 -26.96
C GLY A 67 3.54 -2.77 -26.67
N GLY A 68 4.49 -3.64 -26.33
CA GLY A 68 5.92 -3.36 -26.42
C GLY A 68 6.58 -2.75 -25.17
N TYR A 69 7.91 -2.73 -25.26
CA TYR A 69 8.81 -2.14 -24.28
C TYR A 69 8.58 -0.64 -24.15
N ARG A 70 8.50 -0.14 -22.91
CA ARG A 70 8.38 1.29 -22.61
C ARG A 70 9.73 1.80 -22.07
N PRO A 71 10.32 2.85 -22.67
CA PRO A 71 11.66 3.29 -22.28
C PRO A 71 11.68 3.95 -20.90
N PRO A 72 12.86 4.03 -20.24
CA PRO A 72 12.99 4.49 -18.87
C PRO A 72 12.67 5.97 -18.63
N HIS A 73 12.41 6.79 -19.64
CA HIS A 73 11.98 8.19 -19.44
C HIS A 73 10.46 8.36 -19.46
N SER A 74 9.73 7.27 -19.67
CA SER A 74 8.29 7.32 -19.88
C SER A 74 7.46 7.40 -18.60
N TRP A 75 8.09 7.38 -17.42
CA TRP A 75 7.46 7.54 -16.11
C TRP A 75 7.67 8.94 -15.51
N GLN A 76 8.34 9.84 -16.24
CA GLN A 76 8.66 11.22 -15.83
C GLN A 76 7.52 12.22 -16.17
N GLY A 77 6.29 11.74 -16.34
CA GLY A 77 5.12 12.55 -16.68
C GLY A 77 4.12 12.60 -15.54
#